data_AF-A0A8B6CN86-F1
#
_entry.id   AF-A0A8B6CN86-F1
#
_cell.length_a   1.000
_cell.length_b   1.000
_cell.length_c   1.000
_cell.angle_alpha   90.00
_cell.angle_beta   90.00
_cell.angle_gamma   90.00
#
_symmetry.space_group_name_H-M   'P 1'
#
loop_
_entity.id
_entity.type
_entity.pdbx_description
1 polymer ?
#
loop_
_entity_poly.entity_id
_entity_poly.type
_entity_poly.pdbx_seq_one_letter_code
_entity_poly.pdbx_strand_id
1 'polypeptide(L)'
;MKMPNNLLFKVDGEWWTWIDYPKFHQLVKGFNESQKAFSAEDYMAKTPPWAVFGAKEQGFDPVETRFFRKKTERYWRMLIFAYVLYLL
;
A
#
# COMPACT_ATOMS: atom_id res chain seq x y z
N MET A 1 5.62 -28.43 -10.86
CA MET A 1 6.08 -27.35 -11.76
C MET A 1 6.35 -26.13 -10.89
N LYS A 2 7.62 -25.76 -10.65
CA LYS A 2 7.93 -24.57 -9.85
C LYS A 2 7.70 -23.33 -10.73
N MET A 3 6.73 -22.50 -10.37
CA MET A 3 6.48 -21.25 -11.09
C MET A 3 7.66 -20.29 -10.88
N PRO A 4 8.08 -19.51 -11.90
CA PRO A 4 9.12 -18.50 -11.74
C PRO A 4 8.80 -17.51 -10.61
N ASN A 5 9.82 -17.11 -9.85
CA ASN A 5 9.75 -16.34 -8.59
C ASN A 5 9.00 -14.97 -8.65
N ASN A 6 8.59 -14.52 -9.83
CA ASN A 6 7.83 -13.28 -10.09
C ASN A 6 6.32 -13.51 -10.25
N LEU A 7 5.90 -14.70 -10.68
CA LEU A 7 4.50 -15.01 -11.01
C LEU A 7 3.69 -15.53 -9.82
N LEU A 8 4.31 -15.61 -8.64
CA LEU A 8 3.70 -16.21 -7.44
C LEU A 8 2.35 -15.58 -7.06
N PHE A 9 2.17 -14.30 -7.40
CA PHE A 9 0.97 -13.51 -7.09
C PHE A 9 0.07 -13.26 -8.31
N LYS A 10 0.34 -13.88 -9.45
CA LYS A 10 -0.53 -13.80 -10.64
C LYS A 10 -1.15 -15.16 -10.91
N VAL A 11 -2.33 -15.38 -10.33
CA VAL A 11 -3.08 -16.64 -10.41
C VAL A 11 -4.18 -16.49 -11.46
N ASP A 12 -4.20 -17.36 -12.46
CA ASP A 12 -5.17 -17.37 -13.56
C ASP A 12 -5.32 -16.02 -14.30
N GLY A 13 -4.21 -15.28 -14.42
CA GLY A 13 -4.19 -13.96 -15.06
C GLY A 13 -4.62 -12.81 -14.14
N GLU A 14 -5.09 -13.11 -12.94
CA GLU A 14 -5.52 -12.14 -11.94
C GLU A 14 -4.43 -11.90 -10.89
N TRP A 15 -4.39 -10.69 -10.33
CA TRP A 15 -3.44 -10.36 -9.26
C TRP A 15 -4.01 -10.75 -7.89
N TRP A 16 -3.18 -11.38 -7.07
CA TRP A 16 -3.46 -11.86 -5.72
C TRP A 16 -2.44 -11.31 -4.74
N THR A 17 -2.26 -9.99 -4.75
CA THR A 17 -1.27 -9.29 -3.91
C THR A 17 -1.86 -8.79 -2.59
N TRP A 18 -3.15 -9.02 -2.34
CA TRP A 18 -3.83 -8.58 -1.12
C TRP A 18 -3.59 -9.57 0.01
N ILE A 19 -3.69 -9.10 1.26
CA ILE A 19 -3.54 -9.94 2.45
C ILE A 19 -4.93 -10.22 3.02
N ASP A 20 -5.30 -11.50 3.13
CA ASP A 20 -6.42 -11.94 3.97
C ASP A 20 -5.95 -11.89 5.44
N TYR A 21 -6.18 -10.76 6.11
CA TYR A 21 -5.78 -10.56 7.50
C TYR A 21 -6.39 -11.57 8.47
N PRO A 22 -7.70 -11.91 8.39
CA PRO A 22 -8.26 -13.00 9.18
C PRO A 22 -7.48 -14.32 9.06
N LYS A 23 -7.18 -14.75 7.83
CA LYS A 23 -6.43 -15.98 7.58
C LYS A 23 -4.98 -15.87 8.02
N PHE A 24 -4.34 -14.74 7.74
CA PHE A 24 -2.98 -14.44 8.19
C PHE A 24 -2.84 -14.52 9.72
N HIS A 25 -3.77 -13.93 10.47
CA HIS A 25 -3.74 -13.99 11.94
C HIS A 25 -3.90 -15.42 12.47
N GLN A 26 -4.74 -16.24 11.83
CA GLN A 26 -4.86 -17.66 12.19
C GLN A 26 -3.56 -18.42 11.95
N LEU A 27 -2.90 -18.18 10.82
CA LEU A 27 -1.63 -18.80 10.47
C LEU A 27 -0.50 -18.38 11.42
N VAL A 28 -0.41 -17.09 11.75
CA VAL A 28 0.55 -16.57 12.73
C VAL A 28 0.32 -17.19 14.11
N LYS A 29 -0.93 -17.32 14.55
CA LYS A 29 -1.26 -18.00 15.81
C LYS A 29 -0.78 -19.46 15.79
N GLY A 30 -1.08 -20.21 14.73
CA GLY A 30 -0.62 -21.59 14.57
C GLY A 30 0.91 -21.72 14.53
N PHE A 31 1.60 -20.79 13.87
CA PHE A 31 3.06 -20.73 13.85
C PHE A 31 3.64 -20.49 15.26
N ASN A 32 3.06 -19.56 16.02
CA ASN A 32 3.52 -19.29 17.39
C ASN A 32 3.32 -20.48 18.33
N GLU A 33 2.21 -21.22 18.17
CA GLU A 33 1.89 -22.38 19.02
C GLU A 33 2.67 -23.65 18.65
N SER A 34 2.94 -23.87 17.36
CA SER A 34 3.42 -25.17 16.86
C SER A 34 4.61 -25.10 15.90
N GLN A 35 5.14 -23.91 15.63
CA GLN A 35 6.18 -23.64 14.62
C GLN A 35 5.79 -24.14 13.21
N LYS A 36 4.48 -24.24 12.93
CA LYS A 36 3.96 -24.61 11.61
C LYS A 36 4.24 -23.49 10.61
N ALA A 37 5.23 -23.71 9.76
CA ALA A 37 5.55 -22.79 8.67
C ALA A 37 4.36 -22.62 7.72
N PHE A 38 4.21 -21.40 7.20
CA PHE A 38 3.25 -21.05 6.17
C PHE A 38 3.90 -20.07 5.19
N SER A 39 3.28 -19.90 4.04
CA SER A 39 3.78 -19.11 2.91
C SER A 39 2.77 -18.05 2.49
N ALA A 40 3.16 -17.21 1.54
CA ALA A 40 2.27 -16.18 0.99
C ALA A 40 1.02 -16.77 0.32
N GLU A 41 1.12 -17.99 -0.22
CA GLU A 41 0.00 -18.72 -0.83
C GLU A 41 -1.11 -19.02 0.17
N ASP A 42 -0.75 -19.14 1.44
CA ASP A 42 -1.69 -19.48 2.50
C ASP A 42 -2.55 -18.28 2.92
N TYR A 43 -2.16 -17.04 2.67
CA TYR A 43 -2.92 -15.85 3.08
C TYR A 43 -3.17 -14.83 1.97
N MET A 44 -2.65 -15.06 0.76
CA MET A 44 -2.92 -14.14 -0.34
C MET A 44 -4.41 -14.13 -0.70
N ALA A 45 -4.89 -12.94 -1.03
CA ALA A 45 -6.23 -12.68 -1.51
C ALA A 45 -6.17 -11.89 -2.81
N LYS A 46 -7.26 -11.96 -3.57
CA LYS A 46 -7.42 -11.25 -4.84
C LYS A 46 -7.23 -9.74 -4.62
N THR A 47 -6.40 -9.14 -5.46
CA THR A 47 -6.15 -7.70 -5.46
C THR A 47 -7.45 -6.97 -5.79
N PRO A 48 -7.88 -6.00 -4.96
CA PRO A 48 -9.08 -5.22 -5.23
C PRO A 48 -9.01 -4.53 -6.61
N PRO A 49 -10.13 -4.37 -7.32
CA PRO A 49 -10.14 -3.77 -8.67
C PRO A 49 -9.57 -2.36 -8.75
N TRP A 50 -9.66 -1.59 -7.66
CA TRP A 50 -9.09 -0.23 -7.58
C TRP A 50 -7.57 -0.22 -7.35
N ALA A 51 -7.00 -1.35 -6.93
CA ALA A 51 -5.58 -1.53 -6.59
C ALA A 51 -4.77 -2.18 -7.72
N VAL A 52 -5.40 -2.61 -8.82
CA VAL A 52 -4.66 -3.17 -9.96
C VAL A 52 -4.00 -2.08 -10.80
N PHE A 53 -2.92 -2.42 -11.49
CA PHE A 53 -2.25 -1.48 -12.39
C PHE A 53 -3.20 -1.00 -13.50
N GLY A 54 -3.29 0.32 -13.69
CA GLY A 54 -4.19 0.94 -14.67
C GLY A 54 -5.64 1.12 -14.19
N ALA A 55 -5.95 0.80 -12.93
CA ALA A 55 -7.25 1.09 -12.34
C ALA A 55 -7.54 2.60 -12.37
N LYS A 56 -8.82 2.95 -12.54
CA LYS A 56 -9.30 4.34 -12.60
C LYS A 56 -9.00 5.10 -11.31
N GLU A 57 -9.07 4.39 -10.19
CA GLU A 57 -8.87 4.86 -8.83
C GLU A 57 -7.37 5.03 -8.49
N GLN A 58 -6.46 4.58 -9.37
CA GLN A 58 -5.01 4.73 -9.24
C GLN A 58 -4.44 4.18 -7.92
N GLY A 59 -5.00 3.09 -7.41
CA GLY A 59 -4.56 2.48 -6.15
C GLY A 59 -5.14 3.12 -4.89
N PHE A 60 -6.05 4.09 -5.03
CA PHE A 60 -6.77 4.68 -3.89
C PHE A 60 -8.09 3.95 -3.67
N ASP A 61 -8.39 3.59 -2.42
CA ASP A 61 -9.66 2.95 -2.10
C ASP A 61 -10.82 3.96 -2.35
N PRO A 62 -11.82 3.63 -3.19
CA PRO A 62 -12.94 4.53 -3.48
C PRO A 62 -13.81 4.85 -2.26
N VAL A 63 -13.74 4.06 -1.19
CA VAL A 63 -14.47 4.29 0.06
C VAL A 63 -13.74 5.29 0.95
N GLU A 64 -12.43 5.43 0.80
CA GLU A 64 -11.64 6.37 1.58
C GLU A 64 -11.73 7.79 1.03
N THR A 65 -11.49 8.78 1.89
CA THR A 65 -11.41 10.19 1.47
C THR A 65 -9.96 10.59 1.34
N ARG A 66 -9.58 11.08 0.15
CA ARG A 66 -8.21 11.52 -0.10
C ARG A 66 -7.90 12.83 0.60
N PHE A 67 -7.02 12.79 1.59
CA PHE A 67 -6.50 13.98 2.26
C PHE A 67 -5.26 14.50 1.55
N PHE A 68 -5.39 15.66 0.92
CA PHE A 68 -4.25 16.34 0.32
C PHE A 68 -3.53 17.17 1.36
N ARG A 69 -2.21 16.98 1.48
CA ARG A 69 -1.37 17.84 2.31
C ARG A 69 -1.47 19.28 1.81
N LYS A 70 -1.87 20.21 2.68
CA LYS A 70 -1.87 21.65 2.35
C LYS A 70 -0.46 22.06 1.91
N LYS A 71 -0.34 22.74 0.77
CA LYS A 71 0.92 23.40 0.38
C LYS A 71 1.30 24.37 1.49
N THR A 72 2.49 24.19 2.06
CA THR A 72 3.03 25.12 3.05
C THR A 72 3.35 26.44 2.34
N GLU A 73 2.87 27.58 2.84
CA GLU A 73 3.19 28.92 2.34
C GLU A 73 4.63 29.33 2.68
N ARG A 74 5.60 28.52 2.25
CA ARG A 74 7.01 28.71 2.55
C ARG A 74 7.57 29.93 1.81
N TYR A 75 7.01 30.24 0.63
CA TYR A 75 7.45 31.33 -0.23
C TYR A 75 7.13 32.72 0.34
N TRP A 76 5.91 32.93 0.82
CA TRP A 76 5.48 34.21 1.41
C TRP A 76 6.26 34.54 2.69
N ARG A 77 6.55 33.52 3.50
CA ARG A 77 7.41 33.68 4.68
C ARG A 77 8.82 34.12 4.29
N MET A 78 9.44 33.50 3.28
CA MET A 78 10.78 33.88 2.82
C MET A 78 10.84 35.30 2.25
N LEU A 79 9.82 35.71 1.47
CA LEU A 79 9.75 37.06 0.91
C LEU A 79 9.58 38.15 1.97
N ILE A 80 8.74 37.90 2.98
CA ILE A 80 8.55 38.83 4.10
C ILE A 80 9.85 38.98 4.89
N PHE A 81 10.56 37.88 5.18
CA PHE A 81 11.86 37.95 5.87
C PHE A 81 12.93 38.68 5.04
N ALA A 82 13.00 38.45 3.73
CA ALA A 82 13.95 39.14 2.85
C ALA A 82 13.65 40.65 2.75
N TYR A 83 12.37 41.04 2.69
CA TYR A 83 11.95 42.44 2.66
C TYR A 83 12.25 43.16 3.98
N VAL A 84 11.99 42.53 5.13
CA VAL A 84 12.31 43.09 6.46
C VAL A 84 13.83 43.22 6.67
N LEU A 85 14.63 42.29 6.14
CA LEU A 85 16.09 42.36 6.22
C LEU A 85 16.70 43.43 5.28
N TYR A 86 16.07 43.72 4.15
CA TYR A 86 16.53 44.74 3.19
C TYR A 86 16.27 46.19 3.68
N LEU A 87 15.30 46.38 4.57
CA LEU A 87 14.93 47.69 5.14
C LEU A 87 15.63 48.02 6.47
N LEU A 88 16.54 47.16 6.94
CA LEU A 88 17.42 47.37 8.09
C LEU A 88 18.86 47.59 7.62
#